data_AF-A0A4R9XSE0-F1
#
_entry.id   AF-A0A4R9XSE0-F1
#
_cell.length_a   1.000
_cell.length_b   1.000
_cell.length_c   1.000
_cell.angle_alpha   90.00
_cell.angle_beta   90.00
_cell.angle_gamma   90.00
#
_symmetry.space_group_name_H-M   'P 1'
#
loop_
_entity.id
_entity.type
_entity.pdbx_description
1 polymer ?
#
loop_
_entity_poly.entity_id
_entity_poly.type
_entity_poly.pdbx_seq_one_letter_code
_entity_poly.pdbx_strand_id
1 'polypeptide(L)'
;MSWVSLLSFLQSGAVVAAILAAVLAGFGFPLKIWIQSSVSHRFNRKLEALRNGLSRNSSRLDALQSSSLSMMSARQSALDTKRLQGIQSLWSATVDQRRFNAAVRMLQRLNVPEIAKSMEQGGPDRDKIKEFGAGLFSVSGLENAPQADAPKPDYDRLFVPPAAWAAFEALRSTNMQAVVILASMKTGAGPSLVFDSANVNSLILLALPHMADFLANRSDSGAFFLTDALESAIFDHLTTALKFADADSEMIEKVSYIASRIENHKINIPDEIPDRYKSAESLEAPKR
;
A
#
# COMPACT_ATOMS: atom_id res chain seq x y z
N MET A 1 35.02 18.92 -98.81
CA MET A 1 33.63 18.49 -98.55
C MET A 1 32.95 19.59 -97.77
N SER A 2 32.05 20.33 -98.40
CA SER A 2 31.46 21.53 -97.83
C SER A 2 30.42 21.19 -96.76
N TRP A 3 30.50 21.86 -95.62
CA TRP A 3 29.59 21.80 -94.47
C TRP A 3 28.08 21.96 -94.82
N VAL A 4 27.81 22.50 -96.01
CA VAL A 4 26.47 22.71 -96.57
C VAL A 4 25.76 21.39 -96.92
N SER A 5 26.48 20.29 -97.21
CA SER A 5 25.86 19.01 -97.56
C SER A 5 25.45 18.15 -96.35
N LEU A 6 25.86 18.53 -95.14
CA LEU A 6 25.51 17.81 -93.90
C LEU A 6 24.19 18.31 -93.31
N LEU A 7 23.82 19.56 -93.55
CA LEU A 7 22.57 20.17 -93.07
C LEU A 7 21.35 19.76 -93.90
N SER A 8 21.50 19.45 -95.19
CA SER A 8 20.39 19.02 -96.06
C SER A 8 19.92 17.58 -95.81
N PHE A 9 20.68 16.77 -95.07
CA PHE A 9 20.28 15.38 -94.72
C PHE A 9 19.39 15.31 -93.46
N LEU A 10 19.39 16.37 -92.64
CA LEU A 10 18.62 16.46 -91.39
C LEU A 10 17.17 16.94 -91.57
N GLN A 11 16.76 17.26 -92.80
CA GLN A 11 15.41 17.79 -93.09
C GLN A 11 14.39 16.71 -93.51
N SER A 12 14.78 15.42 -93.54
CA SER A 12 13.82 14.33 -93.77
C SER A 12 13.12 13.97 -92.45
N GLY A 13 11.84 14.34 -92.33
CA GLY A 13 11.03 14.14 -91.12
C GLY A 13 10.94 12.69 -90.62
N ALA A 14 11.34 11.70 -91.43
CA ALA A 14 11.38 10.29 -91.04
C ALA A 14 12.53 9.95 -90.05
N VAL A 15 13.68 10.62 -90.16
CA VAL A 15 14.84 10.32 -89.29
C VAL A 15 14.66 10.90 -87.89
N VAL A 16 14.02 12.08 -87.79
CA VAL A 16 13.70 12.70 -86.50
C VAL A 16 12.64 11.88 -85.74
N ALA A 17 11.64 11.33 -86.43
CA ALA A 17 10.62 10.47 -85.83
C ALA A 17 11.18 9.12 -85.34
N ALA A 18 12.09 8.50 -86.10
CA ALA A 18 12.74 7.24 -85.70
C ALA A 18 13.69 7.43 -84.50
N ILE A 19 14.43 8.54 -84.45
CA ILE A 19 15.29 8.88 -83.30
C ILE A 19 14.44 9.18 -82.06
N LEU A 20 13.32 9.90 -82.19
CA LEU A 20 12.39 10.14 -81.07
C LEU A 20 11.75 8.85 -80.55
N ALA A 21 11.34 7.94 -81.43
CA ALA A 21 10.77 6.65 -81.04
C ALA A 21 11.81 5.73 -80.36
N ALA A 22 13.05 5.71 -80.85
CA ALA A 22 14.13 4.94 -80.25
C ALA A 22 14.59 5.52 -78.89
N VAL A 23 14.61 6.85 -78.75
CA VAL A 23 14.92 7.53 -77.48
C VAL A 23 13.80 7.30 -76.46
N LEU A 24 12.52 7.37 -76.86
CA LEU A 24 11.38 7.11 -75.96
C LEU A 24 11.30 5.63 -75.53
N ALA A 25 11.58 4.68 -76.42
CA ALA A 25 11.59 3.25 -76.09
C ALA A 25 12.83 2.83 -75.28
N GLY A 26 14.00 3.42 -75.58
CA GLY A 26 15.27 3.11 -74.91
C GLY A 26 15.41 3.74 -73.52
N PHE A 27 14.84 4.93 -73.28
CA PHE A 27 14.88 5.58 -71.96
C PHE A 27 13.75 5.16 -71.02
N GLY A 28 12.62 4.65 -71.53
CA GLY A 28 11.47 4.26 -70.68
C GLY A 28 11.74 3.06 -69.77
N PHE A 29 12.52 2.08 -70.23
CA PHE A 29 12.78 0.83 -69.50
C PHE A 29 13.77 0.98 -68.31
N PRO A 30 14.93 1.66 -68.44
CA PRO A 30 15.85 1.83 -67.30
C PRO A 30 15.32 2.83 -66.26
N LEU A 31 14.50 3.83 -66.65
CA LEU A 31 13.93 4.79 -65.71
C LEU A 31 12.94 4.14 -64.75
N LYS A 32 12.12 3.20 -65.25
CA LYS A 32 11.16 2.45 -64.42
C LYS A 32 11.87 1.59 -63.38
N ILE A 33 12.93 0.89 -63.77
CA ILE A 33 13.74 0.06 -62.87
C ILE A 33 14.46 0.93 -61.83
N TRP A 34 14.98 2.11 -62.23
CA TRP A 34 15.68 3.01 -61.33
C TRP A 34 14.74 3.69 -60.32
N ILE A 35 13.55 4.13 -60.76
CA ILE A 35 12.53 4.71 -59.89
C ILE A 35 11.99 3.64 -58.92
N GLN A 36 11.70 2.43 -59.41
CA GLN A 36 11.19 1.34 -58.58
C GLN A 36 12.23 0.87 -57.54
N SER A 37 13.51 0.81 -57.92
CA SER A 37 14.62 0.49 -57.01
C SER A 37 14.85 1.59 -55.97
N SER A 38 14.86 2.86 -56.39
CA SER A 38 15.10 4.01 -55.48
C SER A 38 13.95 4.21 -54.48
N VAL A 39 12.71 3.98 -54.91
CA VAL A 39 11.52 4.03 -54.05
C VAL A 39 11.47 2.82 -53.11
N SER A 40 11.73 1.60 -53.61
CA SER A 40 11.83 0.38 -52.79
C SER A 40 12.89 0.48 -51.70
N HIS A 41 14.07 1.03 -52.03
CA HIS A 41 15.15 1.17 -51.05
C HIS A 41 14.81 2.20 -49.96
N ARG A 42 14.11 3.30 -50.30
CA ARG A 42 13.63 4.28 -49.32
C ARG A 42 12.52 3.71 -48.43
N PHE A 43 11.62 2.89 -48.98
CA PHE A 43 10.58 2.22 -48.21
C PHE A 43 11.16 1.15 -47.28
N ASN A 44 12.07 0.30 -47.76
CA ASN A 44 12.74 -0.70 -46.93
C ASN A 44 13.53 -0.05 -45.80
N ARG A 45 14.26 1.03 -46.07
CA ARG A 45 15.02 1.75 -45.03
C ARG A 45 14.11 2.40 -43.99
N LYS A 46 12.91 2.89 -44.38
CA LYS A 46 11.90 3.41 -43.45
C LYS A 46 11.24 2.30 -42.63
N LEU A 47 10.91 1.16 -43.26
CA LEU A 47 10.35 0.00 -42.57
C LEU A 47 11.34 -0.57 -41.55
N GLU A 48 12.61 -0.68 -41.91
CA GLU A 48 13.66 -1.15 -41.01
C GLU A 48 13.94 -0.16 -39.88
N ALA A 49 13.92 1.16 -40.16
CA ALA A 49 14.00 2.19 -39.13
C ALA A 49 12.80 2.16 -38.17
N LEU A 50 11.58 1.97 -38.69
CA LEU A 50 10.36 1.81 -37.88
C LEU A 50 10.39 0.51 -37.06
N ARG A 51 10.85 -0.60 -37.65
CA ARG A 51 11.03 -1.89 -36.95
C ARG A 51 12.04 -1.75 -35.81
N ASN A 52 13.19 -1.14 -36.07
CA ASN A 52 14.21 -0.87 -35.06
C ASN A 52 13.70 0.10 -33.99
N GLY A 53 12.90 1.10 -34.37
CA GLY A 53 12.23 2.01 -33.44
C GLY A 53 11.21 1.29 -32.55
N LEU A 54 10.35 0.44 -33.12
CA LEU A 54 9.37 -0.37 -32.39
C LEU A 54 10.06 -1.36 -31.45
N SER A 55 11.12 -2.04 -31.90
CA SER A 55 11.89 -2.97 -31.07
C SER A 55 12.54 -2.26 -29.88
N ARG A 56 13.16 -1.10 -30.10
CA ARG A 56 13.74 -0.27 -29.02
C ARG A 56 12.68 0.29 -28.07
N ASN A 57 11.52 0.69 -28.59
CA ASN A 57 10.42 1.16 -27.76
C ASN A 57 9.82 0.02 -26.94
N SER A 58 9.68 -1.19 -27.51
CA SER A 58 9.25 -2.39 -26.79
C SER A 58 10.21 -2.73 -25.66
N SER A 59 11.53 -2.78 -25.91
CA SER A 59 12.50 -3.10 -24.86
C SER A 59 12.54 -2.03 -23.75
N ARG A 60 12.33 -0.76 -24.10
CA ARG A 60 12.21 0.33 -23.11
C ARG A 60 10.93 0.23 -22.30
N LEU A 61 9.80 -0.13 -22.92
CA LEU A 61 8.54 -0.38 -22.21
C LEU A 61 8.68 -1.57 -21.27
N ASP A 62 9.30 -2.67 -21.71
CA ASP A 62 9.53 -3.86 -20.89
C ASP A 62 10.46 -3.53 -19.69
N ALA A 63 11.51 -2.72 -19.90
CA ALA A 63 12.39 -2.24 -18.83
C ALA A 63 11.69 -1.29 -17.84
N LEU A 64 10.81 -0.40 -18.32
CA LEU A 64 10.03 0.49 -17.46
C LEU A 64 8.97 -0.27 -16.68
N GLN A 65 8.30 -1.24 -17.30
CA GLN A 65 7.29 -2.07 -16.65
C GLN A 65 7.93 -2.93 -15.56
N SER A 66 9.03 -3.62 -15.87
CA SER A 66 9.77 -4.43 -14.89
C SER A 66 10.34 -3.59 -13.75
N SER A 67 10.91 -2.41 -14.03
CA SER A 67 11.38 -1.47 -13.01
C SER A 67 10.25 -0.94 -12.14
N SER A 68 9.11 -0.57 -12.74
CA SER A 68 7.93 -0.10 -12.02
C SER A 68 7.36 -1.19 -11.10
N LEU A 69 7.21 -2.41 -11.60
CA LEU A 69 6.74 -3.54 -10.80
C LEU A 69 7.68 -3.87 -9.64
N SER A 70 9.00 -3.81 -9.87
CA SER A 70 10.00 -3.99 -8.83
C SER A 70 9.91 -2.91 -7.74
N MET A 71 9.76 -1.63 -8.11
CA MET A 71 9.57 -0.54 -7.15
C MET A 71 8.27 -0.68 -6.36
N MET A 72 7.18 -1.08 -7.01
CA MET A 72 5.89 -1.33 -6.34
C MET A 72 6.01 -2.47 -5.33
N SER A 73 6.65 -3.58 -5.70
CA SER A 73 6.91 -4.70 -4.80
C SER A 73 7.78 -4.30 -3.60
N ALA A 74 8.86 -3.56 -3.83
CA ALA A 74 9.73 -3.07 -2.76
C ALA A 74 8.98 -2.13 -1.80
N ARG A 75 8.12 -1.24 -2.32
CA ARG A 75 7.29 -0.35 -1.50
C ARG A 75 6.29 -1.15 -0.66
N GLN A 76 5.65 -2.16 -1.24
CA GLN A 76 4.70 -3.00 -0.52
C GLN A 76 5.39 -3.78 0.60
N SER A 77 6.53 -4.40 0.31
CA SER A 77 7.34 -5.10 1.31
C SER A 77 7.79 -4.17 2.46
N ALA A 78 8.20 -2.93 2.15
CA ALA A 78 8.56 -1.95 3.16
C ALA A 78 7.36 -1.54 4.03
N LEU A 79 6.18 -1.37 3.45
CA LEU A 79 4.94 -1.09 4.19
C LEU A 79 4.53 -2.27 5.07
N ASP A 80 4.62 -3.50 4.57
CA ASP A 80 4.28 -4.70 5.33
C ASP A 80 5.26 -4.93 6.48
N THR A 81 6.55 -4.65 6.28
CA THR A 81 7.53 -4.62 7.36
C THR A 81 7.13 -3.63 8.46
N LYS A 82 6.66 -2.43 8.08
CA LYS A 82 6.20 -1.42 9.04
C LYS A 82 4.91 -1.82 9.76
N ARG A 83 3.98 -2.48 9.06
CA ARG A 83 2.78 -3.07 9.66
C ARG A 83 3.12 -4.14 10.68
N LEU A 84 4.00 -5.08 10.35
CA LEU A 84 4.45 -6.12 11.27
C LEU A 84 5.15 -5.52 12.49
N GLN A 85 6.02 -4.52 12.30
CA GLN A 85 6.66 -3.78 13.40
C GLN A 85 5.63 -3.11 14.31
N GLY A 86 4.64 -2.42 13.75
CA GLY A 86 3.60 -1.76 14.53
C GLY A 86 2.71 -2.73 15.29
N ILE A 87 2.33 -3.85 14.67
CA ILE A 87 1.57 -4.93 15.32
C ILE A 87 2.38 -5.51 16.50
N GLN A 88 3.66 -5.81 16.28
CA GLN A 88 4.55 -6.32 17.32
C GLN A 88 4.72 -5.33 18.47
N SER A 89 4.93 -4.04 18.16
CA SER A 89 5.10 -2.99 19.17
C SER A 89 3.82 -2.79 19.99
N LEU A 90 2.64 -2.81 19.36
CA LEU A 90 1.38 -2.70 20.09
C LEU A 90 1.14 -3.91 20.98
N TRP A 91 1.41 -5.12 20.48
CA TRP A 91 1.24 -6.34 21.25
C TRP A 91 2.22 -6.40 22.44
N SER A 92 3.48 -6.03 22.24
CA SER A 92 4.44 -5.96 23.35
C SER A 92 3.99 -4.93 24.39
N ALA A 93 3.52 -3.76 23.96
CA ALA A 93 2.99 -2.75 24.88
C ALA A 93 1.75 -3.26 25.64
N THR A 94 0.90 -4.07 25.00
CA THR A 94 -0.26 -4.72 25.61
C THR A 94 0.17 -5.77 26.65
N VAL A 95 1.17 -6.59 26.35
CA VAL A 95 1.72 -7.55 27.32
C VAL A 95 2.34 -6.82 28.51
N ASP A 96 3.05 -5.71 28.28
CA ASP A 96 3.63 -4.90 29.35
C ASP A 96 2.56 -4.30 30.28
N GLN A 97 1.35 -4.04 29.77
CA GLN A 97 0.23 -3.60 30.60
C GLN A 97 -0.18 -4.64 31.66
N ARG A 98 0.10 -5.94 31.46
CA ARG A 98 -0.26 -7.00 32.42
C ARG A 98 0.41 -6.86 33.78
N ARG A 99 1.49 -6.07 33.88
CA ARG A 99 2.10 -5.72 35.18
C ARG A 99 1.13 -4.99 36.11
N PHE A 100 0.11 -4.34 35.55
CA PHE A 100 -0.93 -3.64 36.31
C PHE A 100 -2.09 -4.55 36.72
N ASN A 101 -2.13 -5.81 36.27
CA ASN A 101 -3.26 -6.71 36.51
C ASN A 101 -3.51 -6.96 38.00
N ALA A 102 -2.47 -7.01 38.83
CA ALA A 102 -2.62 -7.15 40.27
C ALA A 102 -3.40 -5.95 40.86
N ALA A 103 -3.02 -4.73 40.49
CA ALA A 103 -3.70 -3.51 40.92
C ALA A 103 -5.16 -3.45 40.45
N VAL A 104 -5.41 -3.77 39.17
CA VAL A 104 -6.77 -3.83 38.60
C VAL A 104 -7.62 -4.85 39.36
N ARG A 105 -7.13 -6.06 39.59
CA ARG A 105 -7.85 -7.13 40.30
C ARG A 105 -8.14 -6.79 41.76
N MET A 106 -7.27 -6.03 42.41
CA MET A 106 -7.54 -5.51 43.75
C MET A 106 -8.71 -4.52 43.71
N LEU A 107 -8.71 -3.57 42.77
CA LEU A 107 -9.76 -2.57 42.64
C LEU A 107 -11.10 -3.14 42.18
N GLN A 108 -11.12 -4.22 41.41
CA GLN A 108 -12.36 -4.95 41.09
C GLN A 108 -13.15 -5.39 42.34
N ARG A 109 -12.45 -5.65 43.46
CA ARG A 109 -13.06 -6.09 44.72
C ARG A 109 -13.42 -4.94 45.66
N LEU A 110 -12.97 -3.73 45.34
CA LEU A 110 -13.12 -2.56 46.20
C LEU A 110 -14.26 -1.66 45.72
N ASN A 111 -15.00 -1.10 46.68
CA ASN A 111 -15.97 -0.06 46.39
C ASN A 111 -15.24 1.30 46.37
N VAL A 112 -14.67 1.65 45.21
CA VAL A 112 -13.90 2.88 45.02
C VAL A 112 -14.68 4.14 45.44
N PRO A 113 -15.98 4.29 45.09
CA PRO A 113 -16.80 5.41 45.59
C PRO A 113 -16.85 5.54 47.12
N GLU A 114 -17.02 4.43 47.84
CA GLU A 114 -17.10 4.46 49.31
C GLU A 114 -15.74 4.81 49.94
N ILE A 115 -14.64 4.31 49.34
CA ILE A 115 -13.28 4.67 49.74
C ILE A 115 -13.04 6.17 49.51
N ALA A 116 -13.45 6.69 48.35
CA ALA A 116 -13.30 8.11 48.02
C ALA A 116 -14.01 9.00 49.03
N LYS A 117 -15.28 8.69 49.32
CA LYS A 117 -16.09 9.40 50.32
C LYS A 117 -15.46 9.36 51.71
N SER A 118 -14.99 8.19 52.15
CA SER A 118 -14.34 8.03 53.45
C SER A 118 -13.03 8.82 53.55
N MET A 119 -12.27 8.94 52.45
CA MET A 119 -11.04 9.74 52.42
C MET A 119 -11.30 11.25 52.42
N GLU A 120 -12.39 11.71 51.80
CA GLU A 120 -12.79 13.12 51.79
C GLU A 120 -13.31 13.60 53.15
N GLN A 121 -14.08 12.77 53.85
CA GLN A 121 -14.65 13.10 55.16
C GLN A 121 -13.58 13.22 56.27
N GLY A 122 -12.42 12.60 56.07
CA GLY A 122 -11.32 12.62 57.03
C GLY A 122 -11.56 11.76 58.27
N GLY A 123 -10.78 11.99 59.32
CA GLY A 123 -10.87 11.23 60.58
C GLY A 123 -10.02 9.95 60.61
N PRO A 124 -10.23 9.07 61.61
CA PRO A 124 -9.39 7.89 61.83
C PRO A 124 -9.48 6.85 60.70
N ASP A 125 -10.57 6.86 59.93
CA ASP A 125 -10.73 5.93 58.81
C ASP A 125 -9.85 6.31 57.62
N ARG A 126 -9.50 7.60 57.47
CA ARG A 126 -8.52 8.04 56.46
C ARG A 126 -7.15 7.40 56.70
N ASP A 127 -6.70 7.35 57.95
CA ASP A 127 -5.39 6.76 58.29
C ASP A 127 -5.38 5.25 58.04
N LYS A 128 -6.49 4.56 58.35
CA LYS A 128 -6.64 3.13 58.03
C LYS A 128 -6.65 2.87 56.53
N ILE A 129 -7.38 3.68 55.74
CA ILE A 129 -7.42 3.56 54.28
C ILE A 129 -6.03 3.85 53.70
N LYS A 130 -5.29 4.79 54.28
CA LYS A 130 -3.92 5.10 53.86
C LYS A 130 -2.97 3.92 54.09
N GLU A 131 -3.01 3.31 55.27
CA GLU A 131 -2.22 2.13 55.59
C GLU A 131 -2.62 0.94 54.70
N PHE A 132 -3.92 0.73 54.51
CA PHE A 132 -4.43 -0.29 53.59
C PHE A 132 -3.98 -0.05 52.15
N GLY A 133 -4.07 1.18 51.66
CA GLY A 133 -3.61 1.59 50.33
C GLY A 133 -2.11 1.41 50.14
N ALA A 134 -1.29 1.72 51.16
CA ALA A 134 0.14 1.46 51.14
C ALA A 134 0.43 -0.05 51.04
N GLY A 135 -0.32 -0.88 51.78
CA GLY A 135 -0.23 -2.34 51.69
C GLY A 135 -0.58 -2.86 50.29
N LEU A 136 -1.70 -2.42 49.72
CA LEU A 136 -2.10 -2.80 48.35
C LEU A 136 -1.09 -2.35 47.30
N PHE A 137 -0.58 -1.12 47.42
CA PHE A 137 0.42 -0.59 46.49
C PHE A 137 1.71 -1.41 46.52
N SER A 138 2.19 -1.80 47.71
CA SER A 138 3.37 -2.66 47.86
C SER A 138 3.14 -4.08 47.31
N VAL A 139 2.01 -4.72 47.64
CA VAL A 139 1.67 -6.08 47.17
C VAL A 139 1.42 -6.12 45.66
N SER A 140 0.93 -5.02 45.07
CA SER A 140 0.71 -4.94 43.62
C SER A 140 2.00 -4.98 42.79
N GLY A 141 3.16 -4.81 43.44
CA GLY A 141 4.46 -4.81 42.76
C GLY A 141 4.78 -3.53 41.99
N LEU A 142 3.93 -2.49 42.10
CA LEU A 142 4.10 -1.22 41.39
C LEU A 142 5.36 -0.44 41.82
N GLU A 143 5.83 -0.64 43.06
CA GLU A 143 7.07 -0.01 43.57
C GLU A 143 8.33 -0.51 42.85
N ASN A 144 8.30 -1.77 42.45
CA ASN A 144 9.44 -2.43 41.80
C ASN A 144 9.20 -2.62 40.30
N ALA A 145 8.10 -2.08 39.75
CA ALA A 145 7.81 -2.18 38.35
C ALA A 145 8.93 -1.45 37.58
N PRO A 146 9.67 -2.14 36.69
CA PRO A 146 10.71 -1.50 35.91
C PRO A 146 10.11 -0.31 35.16
N GLN A 147 10.86 0.80 35.12
CA GLN A 147 10.47 1.92 34.26
C GLN A 147 10.28 1.36 32.85
N ALA A 148 9.18 1.76 32.20
CA ALA A 148 8.90 1.28 30.86
C ALA A 148 9.93 1.88 29.91
N ASP A 149 11.03 1.17 29.70
CA ASP A 149 11.91 1.33 28.55
C ASP A 149 11.27 0.76 27.28
N ALA A 150 10.01 0.33 27.38
CA ALA A 150 9.24 -0.26 26.30
C ALA A 150 9.12 0.73 25.11
N PRO A 151 9.19 0.21 23.87
CA PRO A 151 8.96 1.01 22.67
C PRO A 151 7.63 1.76 22.80
N LYS A 152 7.65 3.08 22.60
CA LYS A 152 6.43 3.88 22.59
C LYS A 152 5.69 3.58 21.30
N PRO A 153 4.53 2.89 21.34
CA PRO A 153 3.82 2.48 20.13
C PRO A 153 3.17 3.68 19.41
N ASP A 154 3.27 4.88 19.96
CA ASP A 154 2.70 6.12 19.42
C ASP A 154 3.19 6.44 18.00
N TYR A 155 4.43 6.07 17.67
CA TYR A 155 4.98 6.28 16.32
C TYR A 155 4.44 5.29 15.29
N ASP A 156 3.98 4.12 15.74
CA ASP A 156 3.52 3.04 14.89
C ASP A 156 2.00 3.00 14.73
N ARG A 157 1.28 3.95 15.33
CA ARG A 157 -0.19 4.07 15.26
C ARG A 157 -0.73 4.03 13.83
N LEU A 158 0.01 4.59 12.86
CA LEU A 158 -0.39 4.61 11.44
C LEU A 158 -0.40 3.22 10.78
N PHE A 159 0.32 2.27 11.35
CA PHE A 159 0.50 0.94 10.78
C PHE A 159 -0.33 -0.14 11.48
N VAL A 160 -1.17 0.27 12.45
CA VAL A 160 -1.98 -0.60 13.29
C VAL A 160 -3.47 -0.38 13.01
N PRO A 161 -4.32 -1.41 13.09
CA PRO A 161 -5.77 -1.24 12.97
C PRO A 161 -6.31 -0.21 13.98
N PRO A 162 -7.14 0.77 13.56
CA PRO A 162 -7.68 1.78 14.46
C PRO A 162 -8.48 1.20 15.63
N ALA A 163 -9.19 0.09 15.41
CA ALA A 163 -9.94 -0.60 16.45
C ALA A 163 -9.03 -1.22 17.53
N ALA A 164 -7.92 -1.85 17.12
CA ALA A 164 -6.91 -2.38 18.05
C ALA A 164 -6.29 -1.25 18.88
N TRP A 165 -5.98 -0.12 18.24
CA TRP A 165 -5.44 1.05 18.92
C TRP A 165 -6.42 1.63 19.95
N ALA A 166 -7.72 1.74 19.60
CA ALA A 166 -8.74 2.22 20.52
C ALA A 166 -8.88 1.31 21.75
N ALA A 167 -8.87 -0.01 21.55
CA ALA A 167 -8.92 -0.99 22.65
C ALA A 167 -7.67 -0.91 23.54
N PHE A 168 -6.48 -0.74 22.95
CA PHE A 168 -5.25 -0.52 23.70
C PHE A 168 -5.28 0.76 24.53
N GLU A 169 -5.78 1.85 23.97
CA GLU A 169 -5.88 3.13 24.67
C GLU A 169 -6.84 3.04 25.87
N ALA A 170 -7.98 2.35 25.70
CA ALA A 170 -8.91 2.06 26.78
C ALA A 170 -8.27 1.19 27.88
N LEU A 171 -7.51 0.16 27.50
CA LEU A 171 -6.79 -0.71 28.43
C LEU A 171 -5.74 0.08 29.23
N ARG A 172 -4.91 0.85 28.53
CA ARG A 172 -3.88 1.71 29.13
C ARG A 172 -4.50 2.71 30.10
N SER A 173 -5.58 3.37 29.70
CA SER A 173 -6.29 4.34 30.54
C SER A 173 -6.86 3.69 31.81
N THR A 174 -7.51 2.53 31.66
CA THR A 174 -8.05 1.76 32.79
C THR A 174 -6.96 1.33 33.78
N ASN A 175 -5.82 0.86 33.29
CA ASN A 175 -4.71 0.46 34.14
C ASN A 175 -4.06 1.65 34.83
N MET A 176 -3.90 2.78 34.13
CA MET A 176 -3.38 4.00 34.74
C MET A 176 -4.33 4.54 35.81
N GLN A 177 -5.64 4.47 35.58
CA GLN A 177 -6.64 4.81 36.60
C GLN A 177 -6.46 3.93 37.86
N ALA A 178 -6.22 2.63 37.68
CA ALA A 178 -5.97 1.73 38.80
C ALA A 178 -4.73 2.12 39.62
N VAL A 179 -3.62 2.41 38.94
CA VAL A 179 -2.38 2.88 39.58
C VAL A 179 -2.62 4.17 40.35
N VAL A 180 -3.34 5.11 39.76
CA VAL A 180 -3.59 6.41 40.37
C VAL A 180 -4.48 6.30 41.60
N ILE A 181 -5.53 5.49 41.56
CA ILE A 181 -6.39 5.25 42.73
C ILE A 181 -5.57 4.64 43.88
N LEU A 182 -4.75 3.62 43.61
CA LEU A 182 -3.91 3.02 44.65
C LEU A 182 -2.85 4.00 45.20
N ALA A 183 -2.24 4.80 44.33
CA ALA A 183 -1.31 5.85 44.74
C ALA A 183 -2.00 6.95 45.57
N SER A 184 -3.23 7.33 45.22
CA SER A 184 -4.00 8.32 45.98
C SER A 184 -4.37 7.76 47.36
N MET A 185 -4.79 6.49 47.44
CA MET A 185 -5.01 5.78 48.71
C MET A 185 -3.75 5.76 49.55
N LYS A 186 -2.60 5.36 49.00
CA LYS A 186 -1.30 5.33 49.71
C LYS A 186 -0.90 6.70 50.28
N THR A 187 -1.18 7.78 49.56
CA THR A 187 -0.85 9.15 50.00
C THR A 187 -1.93 9.73 50.92
N GLY A 188 -3.11 9.14 50.96
CA GLY A 188 -4.29 9.69 51.64
C GLY A 188 -4.91 10.88 50.90
N ALA A 189 -4.64 11.02 49.60
CA ALA A 189 -5.28 11.98 48.71
C ALA A 189 -6.58 11.38 48.16
N GLY A 190 -7.69 12.14 48.22
CA GLY A 190 -8.98 11.71 47.69
C GLY A 190 -8.88 11.26 46.21
N PRO A 191 -9.44 10.11 45.80
CA PRO A 191 -9.33 9.60 44.42
C PRO A 191 -10.13 10.44 43.42
N SER A 192 -11.22 11.06 43.90
CA SER A 192 -12.16 11.92 43.16
C SER A 192 -11.51 13.16 42.54
N LEU A 193 -10.43 13.65 43.15
CA LEU A 193 -9.68 14.81 42.66
C LEU A 193 -8.84 14.48 41.42
N VAL A 194 -8.63 13.20 41.10
CA VAL A 194 -7.59 12.80 40.16
C VAL A 194 -8.15 12.25 38.85
N PHE A 195 -9.30 11.55 38.83
CA PHE A 195 -9.81 10.95 37.59
C PHE A 195 -11.34 10.87 37.47
N ASP A 196 -11.82 11.15 36.25
CA ASP A 196 -13.21 10.99 35.81
C ASP A 196 -13.41 9.64 35.12
N SER A 197 -14.19 8.76 35.75
CA SER A 197 -14.53 7.43 35.21
C SER A 197 -15.31 7.49 33.89
N ALA A 198 -16.03 8.60 33.63
CA ALA A 198 -16.80 8.77 32.40
C ALA A 198 -15.89 8.80 31.16
N ASN A 199 -14.72 9.44 31.27
CA ASN A 199 -13.75 9.50 30.16
C ASN A 199 -13.23 8.10 29.81
N VAL A 200 -12.86 7.30 30.81
CA VAL A 200 -12.39 5.92 30.59
C VAL A 200 -13.51 5.06 30.00
N ASN A 201 -14.72 5.16 30.54
CA ASN A 201 -15.88 4.44 30.01
C ASN A 201 -16.17 4.82 28.56
N SER A 202 -16.04 6.09 28.17
CA SER A 202 -16.22 6.52 26.78
C SER A 202 -15.22 5.85 25.84
N LEU A 203 -13.95 5.71 26.25
CA LEU A 203 -12.92 5.00 25.48
C LEU A 203 -13.23 3.51 25.36
N ILE A 204 -13.71 2.89 26.46
CA ILE A 204 -14.12 1.49 26.44
C ILE A 204 -15.30 1.28 25.50
N LEU A 205 -16.29 2.18 25.48
CA LEU A 205 -17.44 2.08 24.57
C LEU A 205 -17.05 2.21 23.10
N LEU A 206 -16.01 2.99 22.78
CA LEU A 206 -15.46 3.06 21.42
C LEU A 206 -14.84 1.72 20.98
N ALA A 207 -14.21 1.00 21.92
CA ALA A 207 -13.58 -0.29 21.64
C ALA A 207 -14.54 -1.49 21.74
N LEU A 208 -15.47 -1.46 22.69
CA LEU A 208 -16.38 -2.55 23.08
C LEU A 208 -17.82 -2.03 23.19
N PRO A 209 -18.46 -1.63 22.08
CA PRO A 209 -19.80 -1.03 22.12
C PRO A 209 -20.88 -1.99 22.67
N HIS A 210 -20.67 -3.31 22.55
CA HIS A 210 -21.57 -4.32 23.09
C HIS A 210 -21.57 -4.41 24.62
N MET A 211 -20.62 -3.76 25.30
CA MET A 211 -20.54 -3.69 26.77
C MET A 211 -21.23 -2.45 27.35
N ALA A 212 -22.00 -1.71 26.54
CA ALA A 212 -22.69 -0.49 26.98
C ALA A 212 -23.61 -0.71 28.19
N ASP A 213 -24.45 -1.75 28.13
CA ASP A 213 -25.38 -2.06 29.21
C ASP A 213 -24.66 -2.47 30.49
N PHE A 214 -23.49 -3.12 30.37
CA PHE A 214 -22.67 -3.50 31.52
C PHE A 214 -22.09 -2.27 32.22
N LEU A 215 -21.55 -1.32 31.45
CA LEU A 215 -20.99 -0.08 32.00
C LEU A 215 -22.07 0.84 32.57
N ALA A 216 -23.28 0.85 31.99
CA ALA A 216 -24.41 1.61 32.54
C ALA A 216 -24.79 1.15 33.96
N ASN A 217 -24.67 -0.15 34.24
CA ASN A 217 -24.98 -0.72 35.55
C ASN A 217 -23.82 -0.61 36.55
N ARG A 218 -22.58 -0.37 36.09
CA ARG A 218 -21.36 -0.34 36.91
C ARG A 218 -20.39 0.73 36.43
N SER A 219 -20.79 2.00 36.47
CA SER A 219 -19.98 3.11 35.93
C SER A 219 -18.59 3.22 36.56
N ASP A 220 -18.48 2.96 37.87
CA ASP A 220 -17.27 3.35 38.61
C ASP A 220 -16.21 2.24 38.68
N SER A 221 -16.63 0.98 38.65
CA SER A 221 -15.76 -0.18 38.73
C SER A 221 -15.84 -1.08 37.50
N GLY A 222 -16.81 -0.87 36.62
CA GLY A 222 -17.06 -1.69 35.43
C GLY A 222 -15.85 -1.75 34.50
N ALA A 223 -15.14 -0.64 34.33
CA ALA A 223 -13.92 -0.56 33.53
C ALA A 223 -12.89 -1.63 33.92
N PHE A 224 -12.67 -1.85 35.22
CA PHE A 224 -11.69 -2.82 35.71
C PHE A 224 -12.06 -4.27 35.37
N PHE A 225 -13.34 -4.60 35.21
CA PHE A 225 -13.79 -5.95 34.82
C PHE A 225 -13.58 -6.23 33.33
N LEU A 226 -13.39 -5.20 32.51
CA LEU A 226 -13.31 -5.31 31.05
C LEU A 226 -11.88 -5.37 30.53
N THR A 227 -10.85 -5.36 31.38
CA THR A 227 -9.44 -5.41 30.94
C THR A 227 -9.12 -6.65 30.10
N ASP A 228 -9.63 -7.81 30.50
CA ASP A 228 -9.41 -9.07 29.77
C ASP A 228 -10.12 -9.04 28.41
N ALA A 229 -11.33 -8.46 28.35
CA ALA A 229 -12.08 -8.30 27.11
C ALA A 229 -11.41 -7.32 26.14
N LEU A 230 -10.82 -6.23 26.66
CA LEU A 230 -10.03 -5.28 25.87
C LEU A 230 -8.78 -5.97 25.30
N GLU A 231 -8.08 -6.77 26.10
CA GLU A 231 -6.92 -7.53 25.65
C GLU A 231 -7.27 -8.53 24.54
N SER A 232 -8.37 -9.27 24.70
CA SER A 232 -8.88 -10.16 23.66
C SER A 232 -9.24 -9.40 22.38
N ALA A 233 -9.92 -8.26 22.48
CA ALA A 233 -10.25 -7.43 21.32
C ALA A 233 -9.01 -6.92 20.58
N ILE A 234 -7.96 -6.51 21.31
CA ILE A 234 -6.66 -6.14 20.70
C ILE A 234 -6.11 -7.34 19.92
N PHE A 235 -6.03 -8.51 20.55
CA PHE A 235 -5.51 -9.72 19.92
C PHE A 235 -6.29 -10.11 18.65
N ASP A 236 -7.62 -10.10 18.71
CA ASP A 236 -8.49 -10.45 17.58
C ASP A 236 -8.31 -9.49 16.40
N HIS A 237 -8.21 -8.19 16.67
CA HIS A 237 -7.96 -7.20 15.61
C HIS A 237 -6.56 -7.32 15.01
N LEU A 238 -5.53 -7.59 15.81
CA LEU A 238 -4.15 -7.78 15.31
C LEU A 238 -4.03 -9.07 14.49
N THR A 239 -4.60 -10.18 14.94
CA THR A 239 -4.60 -11.45 14.18
C THR A 239 -5.39 -11.33 12.89
N THR A 240 -6.50 -10.61 12.90
CA THR A 240 -7.26 -10.30 11.69
C THR A 240 -6.43 -9.49 10.69
N ALA A 241 -5.71 -8.46 11.16
CA ALA A 241 -4.85 -7.66 10.30
C ALA A 241 -3.69 -8.46 9.68
N LEU A 242 -3.12 -9.42 10.42
CA LEU A 242 -2.09 -10.32 9.90
C LEU A 242 -2.63 -11.21 8.78
N LYS A 243 -3.82 -11.80 8.95
CA LYS A 243 -4.45 -12.66 7.94
C LYS A 243 -4.74 -11.93 6.62
N PHE A 244 -5.10 -10.65 6.69
CA PHE A 244 -5.37 -9.85 5.48
C PHE A 244 -4.10 -9.41 4.75
N ALA A 245 -2.98 -9.21 5.45
CA ALA A 245 -1.70 -8.92 4.81
C ALA A 245 -1.24 -10.07 3.90
N ASP A 246 -1.49 -11.33 4.32
CA ASP A 246 -1.15 -12.51 3.52
C ASP A 246 -1.97 -12.59 2.21
N ALA A 247 -3.25 -12.19 2.25
CA ALA A 247 -4.13 -12.21 1.08
C ALA A 247 -3.68 -11.23 -0.02
N ASP A 248 -3.17 -10.05 0.36
CA ASP A 248 -2.62 -9.07 -0.58
C ASP A 248 -1.33 -9.60 -1.24
N SER A 249 -0.48 -10.31 -0.48
CA SER A 249 0.75 -10.91 -1.01
C SER A 249 0.46 -12.02 -2.03
N GLU A 250 -0.53 -12.87 -1.77
CA GLU A 250 -0.95 -13.94 -2.67
C GLU A 250 -1.57 -13.38 -3.97
N MET A 251 -2.28 -12.25 -3.87
CA MET A 251 -2.82 -11.56 -5.05
C MET A 251 -1.70 -11.00 -5.92
N ILE A 252 -0.66 -10.39 -5.33
CA ILE A 252 0.50 -9.88 -6.06
C ILE A 252 1.25 -11.02 -6.74
N GLU A 253 1.44 -12.14 -6.06
CA GLU A 253 2.06 -13.32 -6.64
C GLU A 253 1.26 -13.83 -7.84
N LYS A 254 -0.07 -13.96 -7.71
CA LYS A 254 -0.97 -14.31 -8.81
C LYS A 254 -0.87 -13.34 -9.99
N VAL A 255 -0.83 -12.04 -9.73
CA VAL A 255 -0.70 -11.01 -10.78
C VAL A 255 0.66 -11.12 -11.48
N SER A 256 1.75 -11.32 -10.74
CA SER A 256 3.09 -11.51 -11.30
C SER A 256 3.19 -12.80 -12.13
N TYR A 257 2.55 -13.88 -11.68
CA TYR A 257 2.43 -15.13 -12.41
C TYR A 257 1.68 -14.92 -13.72
N ILE A 258 0.52 -14.26 -13.69
CA ILE A 258 -0.27 -13.93 -14.89
C ILE A 258 0.54 -13.06 -15.85
N ALA A 259 1.21 -12.01 -15.36
CA ALA A 259 2.05 -11.14 -16.19
C ALA A 259 3.17 -11.93 -16.89
N SER A 260 3.87 -12.81 -16.17
CA SER A 260 4.92 -13.65 -16.76
C SER A 260 4.37 -14.64 -17.80
N ARG A 261 3.14 -15.15 -17.61
CA ARG A 261 2.47 -16.03 -18.58
C ARG A 261 2.09 -15.28 -19.85
N ILE A 262 1.57 -14.05 -19.72
CA ILE A 262 1.23 -13.19 -20.85
C ILE A 262 2.49 -12.87 -21.66
N GLU A 263 3.62 -12.59 -21.00
CA GLU A 263 4.90 -12.33 -21.67
C GLU A 263 5.40 -13.56 -22.45
N ASN A 264 5.28 -14.75 -21.87
CA ASN A 264 5.60 -16.02 -22.54
C ASN A 264 4.61 -16.39 -23.66
N HIS A 265 3.44 -15.74 -23.72
CA HIS A 265 2.43 -15.91 -24.75
C HIS A 265 2.43 -14.78 -25.79
N LYS A 266 3.51 -13.98 -25.91
CA LYS A 266 3.70 -13.03 -27.03
C LYS A 266 3.33 -13.74 -28.34
N ILE A 267 2.14 -13.41 -28.84
CA ILE A 267 1.55 -13.97 -30.06
C ILE A 267 2.57 -13.74 -31.15
N ASN A 268 3.11 -14.82 -31.71
CA ASN A 268 4.04 -14.77 -32.83
C ASN A 268 3.22 -14.30 -34.04
N ILE A 269 3.07 -12.99 -34.21
CA ILE A 269 2.44 -12.40 -35.38
C ILE A 269 3.33 -12.82 -36.55
N PRO A 270 2.83 -13.61 -37.52
CA PRO A 270 3.65 -14.05 -38.64
C PRO A 270 4.30 -12.85 -39.32
N ASP A 271 5.62 -12.89 -39.49
CA ASP A 271 6.42 -11.81 -40.11
C ASP A 271 6.02 -11.58 -41.59
N GLU A 272 5.22 -12.47 -42.18
CA GLU A 272 4.62 -12.31 -43.49
C GLU A 272 3.19 -11.78 -43.41
N ILE A 273 3.00 -10.57 -43.95
CA ILE A 273 1.70 -10.07 -44.35
C ILE A 273 1.09 -11.11 -45.32
N PRO A 274 -0.09 -11.69 -45.04
CA PRO A 274 -0.72 -12.66 -45.91
C PRO A 274 -0.82 -12.12 -47.34
N ASP A 275 -0.46 -12.93 -48.34
CA ASP A 275 -0.34 -12.49 -49.74
C ASP A 275 -1.60 -11.80 -50.29
N ARG A 276 -2.77 -12.12 -49.72
CA ARG A 276 -4.05 -11.45 -50.02
C ARG A 276 -4.04 -9.93 -49.82
N TYR A 277 -3.13 -9.39 -49.01
CA TYR A 277 -2.97 -7.95 -48.78
C TYR A 277 -1.82 -7.32 -49.56
N LYS A 278 -0.97 -8.11 -50.22
CA LYS A 278 0.14 -7.61 -51.04
C LYS A 278 -0.33 -7.09 -52.41
N SER A 279 -1.59 -7.35 -52.80
CA SER A 279 -2.09 -7.15 -54.17
C SER A 279 -3.05 -5.98 -54.38
N ALA A 280 -3.23 -5.08 -53.41
CA ALA A 280 -4.19 -3.97 -53.54
C ALA A 280 -3.67 -2.75 -54.34
N GLU A 281 -2.51 -2.85 -55.01
CA GLU A 281 -1.93 -1.75 -55.80
C GLU A 281 -2.14 -1.96 -57.31
N SER A 282 -3.41 -2.05 -57.71
CA SER A 282 -3.83 -1.77 -59.08
C SER A 282 -5.21 -1.10 -59.08
N LEU A 283 -5.36 -0.02 -58.30
CA LEU A 283 -6.45 0.92 -58.52
C LEU A 283 -6.10 1.74 -59.77
N GLU A 284 -6.65 1.32 -60.90
CA GLU A 284 -6.61 2.07 -62.15
C GLU A 284 -7.07 3.51 -61.90
N ALA A 285 -6.26 4.48 -62.30
CA ALA A 285 -6.62 5.88 -62.23
C ALA A 285 -7.87 6.13 -63.11
N PRO A 286 -8.86 6.92 -62.62
CA PRO A 286 -10.04 7.21 -63.41
C PRO A 286 -9.64 7.99 -64.67
N LYS A 287 -9.95 7.41 -65.83
CA LYS A 287 -9.80 8.07 -67.13
C LYS A 287 -10.72 9.30 -67.16
N ARG A 288 -10.13 10.48 -67.37
CA ARG A 288 -10.85 11.71 -67.71
C ARG A 288 -11.09 11.77 -69.20
#